data_AF-A0A850M888-F1
#
_entry.id   AF-A0A850M888-F1
#
_cell.length_a   1.000
_cell.length_b   1.000
_cell.length_c   1.000
_cell.angle_alpha   90.00
_cell.angle_beta   90.00
_cell.angle_gamma   90.00
#
_symmetry.space_group_name_H-M   'P 1'
#
loop_
_entity.id
_entity.type
_entity.pdbx_description
1 polymer ?
#
loop_
_entity_poly.entity_id
_entity_poly.type
_entity_poly.pdbx_seq_one_letter_code
_entity_poly.pdbx_strand_id
1 'polypeptide(L)'
;MEDEWEKIEQKPDRKYKVEGYYLLNQRAKIEELEKNLKNEKAKRTEAEEKTSSLENQMQTQSDTLGATIQSQGQAIEEQKSQIEKLNSERNELSVEINNLRQGISDLRNEINEKEQRAMQLMKENDELMAEMRASQESQQQLVAGAQQVGELQQIIQQKDQQIQQLNAQIGAVQSRPAAAPARPAAPAQTQELLAEKPKPPRTAFTPPAPRAEPTPEFAPKAAAKGGWACPNCGSSRVVEESDRSKMLYMAAGRPIYGKKRRCLKCNNEWAI
;
A
#
# COMPACT_ATOMS: atom_id res chain seq x y z
N MET A 1 -63.97 -97.52 8.33
CA MET A 1 -65.03 -96.51 8.55
C MET A 1 -65.53 -95.89 7.26
N GLU A 2 -64.74 -95.79 6.17
CA GLU A 2 -65.22 -95.31 4.86
C GLU A 2 -66.36 -96.17 4.26
N ASP A 3 -66.29 -97.51 4.36
CA ASP A 3 -67.29 -98.43 3.78
C ASP A 3 -68.69 -98.40 4.43
N GLU A 4 -68.82 -97.86 5.66
CA GLU A 4 -70.12 -97.76 6.34
C GLU A 4 -70.92 -96.52 5.92
N TRP A 5 -70.23 -95.47 5.44
CA TRP A 5 -70.87 -94.23 5.00
C TRP A 5 -71.48 -94.36 3.60
N GLU A 6 -70.82 -95.09 2.70
CA GLU A 6 -71.35 -95.40 1.37
C GLU A 6 -72.69 -96.16 1.44
N LYS A 7 -72.88 -96.99 2.48
CA LYS A 7 -74.14 -97.72 2.71
C LYS A 7 -75.27 -96.82 3.22
N ILE A 8 -74.96 -95.82 4.04
CA ILE A 8 -75.95 -94.84 4.54
C ILE A 8 -76.45 -93.94 3.40
N GLU A 9 -75.58 -93.61 2.43
CA GLU A 9 -75.95 -92.84 1.24
C GLU A 9 -76.88 -93.62 0.28
N GLN A 10 -76.69 -94.94 0.15
CA GLN A 10 -77.42 -95.74 -0.85
C GLN A 10 -78.78 -96.27 -0.39
N LYS A 11 -79.08 -96.38 0.91
CA LYS A 11 -80.41 -96.85 1.42
C LYS A 11 -80.85 -96.18 2.73
N PRO A 12 -81.67 -95.11 2.68
CA PRO A 12 -82.15 -94.45 3.89
C PRO A 12 -83.46 -95.10 4.39
N ASP A 13 -83.36 -96.07 5.31
CA ASP A 13 -84.54 -96.51 6.07
C ASP A 13 -85.11 -95.34 6.90
N ARG A 14 -86.44 -95.26 7.05
CA ARG A 14 -87.17 -94.09 7.60
C ARG A 14 -86.71 -93.60 8.98
N LYS A 15 -86.09 -94.46 9.80
CA LYS A 15 -85.54 -94.09 11.12
C LYS A 15 -84.13 -93.48 11.05
N TYR A 16 -83.36 -93.78 10.01
CA TYR A 16 -81.98 -93.32 9.80
C TYR A 16 -81.87 -92.07 8.91
N LYS A 17 -82.98 -91.63 8.31
CA LYS A 17 -82.99 -90.52 7.35
C LYS A 17 -82.71 -89.14 7.97
N VAL A 18 -83.13 -88.91 9.21
CA VAL A 18 -82.88 -87.64 9.93
C VAL A 18 -81.47 -87.61 10.52
N GLU A 19 -81.02 -88.72 11.12
CA GLU A 19 -79.67 -88.85 11.66
C GLU A 19 -78.60 -88.87 10.56
N GLY A 20 -78.82 -89.58 9.45
CA GLY A 20 -77.90 -89.62 8.31
C GLY A 20 -77.71 -88.26 7.62
N TYR A 21 -78.78 -87.46 7.46
CA TYR A 21 -78.67 -86.11 6.89
C TYR A 21 -77.89 -85.16 7.81
N TYR A 22 -78.12 -85.25 9.12
CA TYR A 22 -77.37 -84.47 10.11
C TYR A 22 -75.88 -84.82 10.09
N LEU A 23 -75.53 -86.10 10.01
CA LEU A 23 -74.15 -86.57 9.94
C LEU A 23 -73.44 -86.14 8.63
N LEU A 24 -74.13 -86.18 7.49
CA LEU A 24 -73.60 -85.68 6.22
C LEU A 24 -73.32 -84.17 6.25
N ASN A 25 -74.22 -83.37 6.84
CA ASN A 25 -74.01 -81.94 7.04
C ASN A 25 -72.83 -81.67 7.99
N GLN A 26 -72.71 -82.44 9.07
CA GLN A 26 -71.55 -82.37 9.95
C GLN A 26 -70.24 -82.70 9.23
N ARG A 27 -70.22 -83.73 8.36
CA ARG A 27 -69.05 -84.07 7.54
C ARG A 27 -68.67 -82.94 6.59
N ALA A 28 -69.63 -82.40 5.85
CA ALA A 28 -69.39 -81.26 4.94
C ALA A 28 -68.83 -80.05 5.69
N LYS A 29 -69.35 -79.77 6.90
CA LYS A 29 -68.83 -78.72 7.77
C LYS A 29 -67.41 -79.02 8.27
N ILE A 30 -67.09 -80.27 8.60
CA ILE A 30 -65.74 -80.68 8.97
C ILE A 30 -64.78 -80.48 7.80
N GLU A 31 -65.13 -80.92 6.59
CA GLU A 31 -64.32 -80.73 5.39
C GLU A 31 -64.09 -79.24 5.07
N GLU A 32 -65.11 -78.39 5.25
CA GLU A 32 -64.96 -76.94 5.12
C GLU A 32 -64.02 -76.36 6.20
N LEU A 33 -64.18 -76.78 7.46
CA LEU A 33 -63.32 -76.35 8.56
C LEU A 33 -61.87 -76.80 8.36
N GLU A 34 -61.64 -78.00 7.85
CA GLU A 34 -60.31 -78.51 7.51
C GLU A 34 -59.65 -77.70 6.39
N LYS A 35 -60.42 -77.37 5.34
CA LYS A 35 -59.96 -76.49 4.26
C LYS A 35 -59.61 -75.10 4.80
N ASN A 36 -60.47 -74.54 5.63
CA ASN A 36 -60.23 -73.24 6.27
C ASN A 36 -58.99 -73.27 7.17
N LEU A 37 -58.82 -74.34 7.96
CA LEU A 37 -57.67 -74.52 8.83
C LEU A 37 -56.37 -74.68 8.02
N LYS A 38 -56.39 -75.37 6.87
CA LYS A 38 -55.26 -75.44 5.95
C LYS A 38 -54.92 -74.07 5.35
N ASN A 39 -55.93 -73.31 4.94
CA ASN A 39 -55.74 -71.97 4.39
C ASN A 39 -55.18 -70.99 5.44
N GLU A 40 -55.70 -71.00 6.66
CA GLU A 40 -55.20 -70.15 7.75
C GLU A 40 -53.79 -70.54 8.19
N LYS A 41 -53.45 -71.84 8.18
CA LYS A 41 -52.05 -72.29 8.38
C LYS A 41 -51.11 -71.73 7.30
N ALA A 42 -51.51 -71.78 6.04
CA ALA A 42 -50.71 -71.24 4.94
C ALA A 42 -50.52 -69.71 5.04
N LYS A 43 -51.58 -68.97 5.40
CA LYS A 43 -51.48 -67.53 5.66
C LYS A 43 -50.57 -67.22 6.84
N ARG A 44 -50.64 -68.04 7.89
CA ARG A 44 -49.77 -67.89 9.07
C ARG A 44 -48.30 -68.11 8.71
N THR A 45 -47.98 -69.16 7.95
CA THR A 45 -46.60 -69.40 7.51
C THR A 45 -46.07 -68.27 6.63
N GLU A 46 -46.90 -67.76 5.71
CA GLU A 46 -46.54 -66.62 4.87
C GLU A 46 -46.31 -65.33 5.70
N ALA A 47 -47.14 -65.11 6.73
CA ALA A 47 -46.96 -63.98 7.65
C ALA A 47 -45.67 -64.13 8.47
N GLU A 48 -45.37 -65.33 8.99
CA GLU A 48 -44.14 -65.62 9.74
C GLU A 48 -42.88 -65.40 8.88
N GLU A 49 -42.90 -65.81 7.61
CA GLU A 49 -41.83 -65.55 6.64
C GLU A 49 -41.66 -64.05 6.35
N LYS A 50 -42.76 -63.33 6.15
CA LYS A 50 -42.74 -61.86 5.94
C LYS A 50 -42.18 -61.13 7.15
N THR A 51 -42.60 -61.51 8.36
CA THR A 51 -42.08 -60.93 9.60
C THR A 51 -40.59 -61.20 9.75
N SER A 52 -40.14 -62.43 9.50
CA SER A 52 -38.71 -62.79 9.56
C SER A 52 -37.88 -62.01 8.53
N SER A 53 -38.42 -61.82 7.32
CA SER A 53 -37.77 -61.04 6.26
C SER A 53 -37.66 -59.56 6.65
N LEU A 54 -38.74 -58.96 7.16
CA LEU A 54 -38.75 -57.58 7.63
C LEU A 54 -37.81 -57.37 8.82
N GLU A 55 -37.75 -58.31 9.75
CA GLU A 55 -36.84 -58.26 10.90
C GLU A 55 -35.38 -58.25 10.46
N ASN A 56 -35.01 -59.13 9.52
CA ASN A 56 -33.68 -59.14 8.92
C ASN A 56 -33.37 -57.85 8.15
N GLN A 57 -34.34 -57.30 7.41
CA GLN A 57 -34.18 -56.05 6.70
C GLN A 57 -33.97 -54.87 7.66
N MET A 58 -34.74 -54.83 8.76
CA MET A 58 -34.60 -53.79 9.78
C MET A 58 -33.27 -53.90 10.51
N GLN A 59 -32.82 -55.10 10.83
CA GLN A 59 -31.52 -55.33 11.48
C GLN A 59 -30.37 -54.87 10.57
N THR A 60 -30.36 -55.27 9.30
CA THR A 60 -29.33 -54.85 8.35
C THR A 60 -29.31 -53.33 8.12
N GLN A 61 -30.49 -52.69 8.07
CA GLN A 61 -30.59 -51.24 7.99
C GLN A 61 -30.06 -50.55 9.26
N SER A 62 -30.40 -51.06 10.44
CA SER A 62 -29.88 -50.57 11.71
C SER A 62 -28.35 -50.64 11.77
N ASP A 63 -27.77 -51.78 11.38
CA ASP A 63 -26.31 -51.98 11.38
C ASP A 63 -25.61 -51.05 10.38
N THR A 64 -26.20 -50.86 9.19
CA THR A 64 -25.68 -49.94 8.16
C THR A 64 -25.73 -48.49 8.63
N LEU A 65 -26.85 -48.07 9.23
CA LEU A 65 -26.99 -46.72 9.79
C LEU A 65 -26.03 -46.51 10.96
N GLY A 66 -25.87 -47.49 11.84
CA GLY A 66 -24.92 -47.45 12.95
C GLY A 66 -23.48 -47.25 12.48
N ALA A 67 -23.05 -48.04 11.49
CA ALA A 67 -21.72 -47.90 10.89
C ALA A 67 -21.52 -46.52 10.22
N THR A 68 -22.56 -46.02 9.52
CA THR A 68 -22.52 -44.70 8.88
C THR A 68 -22.40 -43.58 9.91
N ILE A 69 -23.17 -43.63 10.99
CA ILE A 69 -23.12 -42.66 12.09
C ILE A 69 -21.73 -42.66 12.73
N GLN A 70 -21.15 -43.84 12.98
CA GLN A 70 -19.81 -43.94 13.55
C GLN A 70 -18.74 -43.35 12.64
N SER A 71 -18.80 -43.65 11.33
CA SER A 71 -17.86 -43.10 10.34
C SER A 71 -17.99 -41.57 10.23
N GLN A 72 -19.22 -41.05 10.19
CA GLN A 72 -19.46 -39.61 10.17
C GLN A 72 -18.98 -38.94 11.45
N GLY A 73 -19.16 -39.58 12.61
CA GLY A 73 -18.67 -39.09 13.89
C GLY A 73 -17.14 -38.95 13.91
N GLN A 74 -16.41 -39.93 13.36
CA GLN A 74 -14.96 -39.86 13.22
C GLN A 74 -14.52 -38.73 12.29
N ALA A 75 -15.18 -38.58 11.14
CA ALA A 75 -14.87 -37.51 10.18
C ALA A 75 -15.12 -36.11 10.77
N ILE A 76 -16.19 -35.94 11.55
CA ILE A 76 -16.48 -34.69 12.26
C ILE A 76 -15.37 -34.35 13.25
N GLU A 77 -14.88 -35.33 14.00
CA GLU A 77 -13.85 -35.09 15.01
C GLU A 77 -12.48 -34.76 14.38
N GLU A 78 -12.14 -35.41 13.27
CA GLU A 78 -10.96 -35.05 12.46
C GLU A 78 -11.07 -33.62 11.91
N GLN A 79 -12.23 -33.25 11.36
CA GLN A 79 -12.46 -31.90 10.86
C GLN A 79 -12.38 -30.84 11.97
N LYS A 80 -12.89 -31.11 13.17
CA LYS A 80 -12.75 -30.19 14.32
C LYS A 80 -11.28 -29.98 14.68
N SER A 81 -10.51 -31.06 14.79
CA SER A 81 -9.07 -30.99 15.08
C SER A 81 -8.32 -30.16 14.02
N GLN A 82 -8.67 -30.34 12.74
CA GLN A 82 -8.10 -29.54 11.66
C GLN A 82 -8.48 -28.05 11.77
N ILE A 83 -9.73 -27.74 12.13
CA ILE A 83 -10.19 -26.36 12.35
C ILE A 83 -9.44 -25.71 13.52
N GLU A 84 -9.20 -26.43 14.61
CA GLU A 84 -8.44 -25.93 15.76
C GLU A 84 -7.00 -25.59 15.38
N LYS A 85 -6.34 -26.48 14.62
CA LYS A 85 -4.99 -26.25 14.11
C LYS A 85 -4.91 -25.04 13.16
N LEU A 86 -5.86 -24.91 12.23
CA LEU A 86 -5.89 -23.77 11.33
C LEU A 86 -6.17 -22.45 12.07
N ASN A 87 -6.95 -22.50 13.15
CA ASN A 87 -7.19 -21.32 13.98
C ASN A 87 -5.95 -20.91 14.79
N SER A 88 -5.15 -21.86 15.29
CA SER A 88 -3.89 -21.53 15.96
C SER A 88 -2.90 -20.91 14.98
N GLU A 89 -2.71 -21.50 13.80
CA GLU A 89 -1.84 -20.96 12.74
C GLU A 89 -2.29 -19.55 12.31
N ARG A 90 -3.60 -19.33 12.15
CA ARG A 90 -4.15 -18.01 11.83
C ARG A 90 -3.86 -16.97 12.91
N ASN A 91 -3.92 -17.35 14.19
CA ASN A 91 -3.62 -16.45 15.29
C ASN A 91 -2.13 -16.10 15.34
N GLU A 92 -1.25 -17.08 15.14
CA GLU A 92 0.21 -16.87 15.07
C GLU A 92 0.58 -15.91 13.93
N LEU A 93 0.08 -16.17 12.72
CA LEU A 93 0.29 -15.28 11.57
C LEU A 93 -0.26 -13.88 11.81
N SER A 94 -1.39 -13.75 12.52
CA SER A 94 -1.94 -12.44 12.87
C SER A 94 -1.03 -11.66 13.82
N VAL A 95 -0.39 -12.34 14.78
CA VAL A 95 0.59 -11.71 15.68
C VAL A 95 1.83 -11.29 14.91
N GLU A 96 2.34 -12.15 14.02
CA GLU A 96 3.49 -11.83 13.18
C GLU A 96 3.24 -10.61 12.29
N ILE A 97 2.07 -10.53 11.64
CA ILE A 97 1.67 -9.37 10.84
C ILE A 97 1.68 -8.09 11.68
N ASN A 98 1.19 -8.13 12.92
CA ASN A 98 1.18 -6.95 13.79
C ASN A 98 2.59 -6.52 14.19
N ASN A 99 3.47 -7.48 14.50
CA ASN A 99 4.87 -7.20 14.80
C ASN A 99 5.61 -6.60 13.60
N LEU A 100 5.41 -7.15 12.41
CA LEU A 100 6.00 -6.62 11.17
C LEU A 100 5.48 -5.21 10.86
N ARG A 101 4.18 -4.94 11.08
CA ARG A 101 3.61 -3.59 10.92
C ARG A 101 4.23 -2.59 11.88
N GLN A 102 4.45 -2.99 13.14
CA GLN A 102 5.12 -2.15 14.12
C GLN A 102 6.56 -1.86 13.68
N GLY A 103 7.32 -2.89 13.28
CA GLY A 103 8.69 -2.72 12.79
C GLY A 103 8.79 -1.82 11.56
N ILE A 104 7.84 -1.90 10.62
CA ILE A 104 7.75 -0.96 9.48
C ILE A 104 7.51 0.47 9.95
N SER A 105 6.66 0.67 10.96
CA SER A 105 6.40 2.00 11.53
C SER A 105 7.67 2.58 12.18
N ASP A 106 8.37 1.77 12.96
CA ASP A 106 9.59 2.19 13.65
C ASP A 106 10.70 2.55 12.66
N LEU A 107 10.93 1.73 11.64
CA LEU A 107 11.90 2.00 10.58
C LEU A 107 11.56 3.26 9.79
N ARG A 108 10.27 3.55 9.54
CA ARG A 108 9.86 4.80 8.88
C ARG A 108 10.20 6.02 9.73
N ASN A 109 10.00 5.94 11.05
CA ASN A 109 10.37 7.01 11.96
C ASN A 109 11.88 7.23 11.96
N GLU A 110 12.68 6.16 12.03
CA GLU A 110 14.14 6.24 11.98
C GLU A 110 14.64 6.85 10.65
N ILE A 111 14.01 6.51 9.52
CA ILE A 111 14.32 7.12 8.21
C ILE A 111 14.03 8.62 8.25
N ASN A 112 12.86 9.04 8.73
CA ASN A 112 12.50 10.45 8.81
C ASN A 112 13.47 11.25 9.70
N GLU A 113 13.88 10.69 10.84
CA GLU A 113 14.88 11.31 11.73
C GLU A 113 16.24 11.46 11.04
N LYS A 114 16.69 10.42 10.32
CA LYS A 114 17.95 10.47 9.57
C LYS A 114 17.90 11.47 8.40
N GLU A 115 16.78 11.55 7.69
CA GLU A 115 16.58 12.54 6.62
C GLU A 115 16.61 13.97 7.17
N GLN A 116 15.96 14.23 8.30
CA GLN A 116 16.03 15.54 8.97
C GLN A 116 17.46 15.90 9.39
N ARG A 117 18.18 14.94 9.99
CA ARG A 117 19.58 15.15 10.36
C ARG A 117 20.48 15.38 9.15
N ALA A 118 20.26 14.68 8.05
CA ALA A 118 21.00 14.90 6.81
C ALA A 118 20.75 16.31 6.25
N MET A 119 19.50 16.77 6.22
CA MET A 119 19.16 18.14 5.81
C MET A 119 19.82 19.20 6.71
N GLN A 120 19.83 18.97 8.02
CA GLN A 120 20.51 19.87 8.96
C GLN A 120 22.01 19.94 8.70
N LEU A 121 22.68 18.79 8.53
CA LEU A 121 24.10 18.73 8.24
C LEU A 121 24.45 19.38 6.88
N MET A 122 23.60 19.25 5.87
CA MET A 122 23.79 19.94 4.59
C MET A 122 23.75 21.46 4.78
N LYS A 123 22.78 21.96 5.55
CA LYS A 123 22.67 23.39 5.86
C LYS A 123 23.89 23.90 6.63
N GLU A 124 24.33 23.18 7.66
CA GLU A 124 25.53 23.51 8.43
C GLU A 124 26.78 23.53 7.52
N ASN A 125 26.89 22.62 6.56
CA ASN A 125 27.99 22.58 5.59
C ASN A 125 27.95 23.80 4.64
N ASP A 126 26.77 24.16 4.14
CA ASP A 126 26.60 25.36 3.30
C ASP A 126 26.96 26.64 4.07
N GLU A 127 26.56 26.74 5.34
CA GLU A 127 26.91 27.85 6.24
C GLU A 127 28.43 27.93 6.47
N LEU A 128 29.08 26.80 6.78
CA LEU A 128 30.54 26.74 6.94
C LEU A 128 31.30 27.08 5.65
N MET A 129 30.82 26.63 4.50
CA MET A 129 31.41 26.96 3.20
C MET A 129 31.29 28.46 2.88
N ALA A 130 30.19 29.10 3.28
CA ALA A 130 30.03 30.54 3.15
C ALA A 130 30.98 31.30 4.08
N GLU A 131 31.10 30.86 5.34
CA GLU A 131 32.03 31.45 6.32
C GLU A 131 33.49 31.31 5.88
N MET A 132 33.87 30.16 5.33
CA MET A 132 35.21 29.92 4.79
C MET A 132 35.54 30.90 3.64
N ARG A 133 34.59 31.14 2.73
CA ARG A 133 34.77 32.12 1.64
C ARG A 133 34.93 33.53 2.18
N ALA A 134 34.08 33.94 3.12
CA ALA A 134 34.17 35.25 3.76
C ALA A 134 35.51 35.45 4.48
N SER A 135 35.98 34.43 5.20
CA SER A 135 37.29 34.46 5.85
C SER A 135 38.44 34.55 4.83
N GLN A 136 38.32 33.89 3.68
CA GLN A 136 39.34 33.94 2.63
C GLN A 136 39.38 35.31 1.94
N GLU A 137 38.23 35.93 1.70
CA GLU A 137 38.13 37.32 1.21
C GLU A 137 38.76 38.30 2.20
N SER A 138 38.50 38.13 3.51
CA SER A 138 39.12 38.95 4.55
C SER A 138 40.65 38.80 4.58
N GLN A 139 41.18 37.58 4.42
CA GLN A 139 42.62 37.36 4.30
C GLN A 139 43.22 38.06 3.07
N GLN A 140 42.55 38.02 1.91
CA GLN A 140 43.01 38.73 0.71
C GLN A 140 43.08 40.24 0.95
N GLN A 141 42.10 40.82 1.64
CA GLN A 141 42.12 42.24 2.01
C GLN A 141 43.27 42.59 2.95
N LEU A 142 43.55 41.74 3.95
CA LEU A 142 44.69 41.92 4.86
C LEU A 142 46.03 41.87 4.11
N VAL A 143 46.19 40.93 3.18
CA VAL A 143 47.41 40.83 2.35
C VAL A 143 47.57 42.08 1.47
N ALA A 144 46.50 42.55 0.83
CA ALA A 144 46.52 43.78 0.03
C ALA A 144 46.87 45.01 0.89
N GLY A 145 46.29 45.12 2.09
CA GLY A 145 46.61 46.18 3.04
C GLY A 145 48.08 46.14 3.50
N ALA A 146 48.62 44.95 3.76
CA ALA A 146 50.03 44.78 4.13
C ALA A 146 50.98 45.22 3.01
N GLN A 147 50.64 44.99 1.75
CA GLN A 147 51.41 45.49 0.59
C GLN A 147 51.41 47.02 0.54
N GLN A 148 50.25 47.66 0.70
CA GLN A 148 50.15 49.13 0.75
C GLN A 148 50.98 49.73 1.89
N VAL A 149 50.96 49.11 3.08
CA VAL A 149 51.81 49.53 4.19
C VAL A 149 53.29 49.42 3.81
N GLY A 150 53.71 48.35 3.14
CA GLY A 150 55.07 48.20 2.63
C GLY A 150 55.48 49.29 1.63
N GLU A 151 54.61 49.65 0.69
CA GLU A 151 54.83 50.74 -0.26
C GLU A 151 54.96 52.10 0.44
N LEU A 152 54.05 52.40 1.36
CA LEU A 152 54.11 53.63 2.16
C LEU A 152 55.40 53.69 2.99
N GLN A 153 55.86 52.57 3.55
CA GLN A 153 57.12 52.49 4.28
C GLN A 153 58.32 52.85 3.39
N GLN A 154 58.34 52.38 2.14
CA GLN A 154 59.39 52.75 1.17
C GLN A 154 59.33 54.24 0.82
N ILE A 155 58.14 54.80 0.62
CA ILE A 155 57.97 56.24 0.35
C ILE A 155 58.49 57.06 1.54
N ILE A 156 58.16 56.66 2.78
CA ILE A 156 58.67 57.33 3.98
C ILE A 156 60.20 57.31 3.99
N GLN A 157 60.83 56.14 3.76
CA GLN A 157 62.29 56.04 3.69
C GLN A 157 62.90 56.93 2.61
N GLN A 158 62.31 57.00 1.41
CA GLN A 158 62.77 57.89 0.34
C GLN A 158 62.64 59.37 0.73
N LYS A 159 61.52 59.74 1.35
CA LYS A 159 61.29 61.12 1.82
C LYS A 159 62.26 61.50 2.94
N ASP A 160 62.55 60.59 3.87
CA ASP A 160 63.54 60.82 4.93
C ASP A 160 64.95 61.04 4.34
N GLN A 161 65.34 60.27 3.33
CA GLN A 161 66.60 60.50 2.61
C GLN A 161 66.65 61.87 1.92
N GLN A 162 65.56 62.26 1.24
CA GLN A 162 65.45 63.60 0.64
C GLN A 162 65.57 64.72 1.68
N ILE A 163 64.91 64.57 2.83
CA ILE A 163 64.99 65.52 3.94
C ILE A 163 66.43 65.63 4.45
N GLN A 164 67.13 64.52 4.64
CA GLN A 164 68.54 64.53 5.05
C GLN A 164 69.43 65.26 4.03
N GLN A 165 69.23 65.03 2.73
CA GLN A 165 69.97 65.72 1.67
C GLN A 165 69.70 67.23 1.68
N LEU A 166 68.43 67.64 1.77
CA LEU A 166 68.05 69.05 1.84
C LEU A 166 68.62 69.72 3.10
N ASN A 167 68.57 69.05 4.25
CA ASN A 167 69.17 69.57 5.48
C ASN A 167 70.69 69.76 5.36
N ALA A 168 71.39 68.82 4.70
CA ALA A 168 72.81 68.98 4.40
C ALA A 168 73.09 70.18 3.47
N GLN A 169 72.27 70.38 2.44
CA GLN A 169 72.36 71.54 1.55
C GLN A 169 72.10 72.86 2.30
N ILE A 170 71.08 72.92 3.15
CA ILE A 170 70.80 74.09 3.99
C ILE A 170 72.00 74.40 4.89
N GLY A 171 72.58 73.38 5.52
CA GLY A 171 73.81 73.54 6.32
C GLY A 171 75.00 74.07 5.50
N ALA A 172 75.13 73.65 4.24
CA ALA A 172 76.16 74.16 3.32
C ALA A 172 75.91 75.62 2.90
N VAL A 173 74.65 76.02 2.72
CA VAL A 173 74.28 77.41 2.40
C VAL A 173 74.45 78.32 3.62
N GLN A 174 74.13 77.84 4.83
CA GLN A 174 74.31 78.60 6.08
C GLN A 174 75.79 78.76 6.47
N SER A 175 76.67 77.86 6.03
CA SER A 175 78.12 77.98 6.23
C SER A 175 78.84 78.84 5.17
N ARG A 176 78.09 79.44 4.23
CA ARG A 176 78.62 80.41 3.25
C ARG A 176 78.71 81.82 3.89
N PRO A 177 79.89 82.46 3.97
CA PRO A 177 80.03 83.77 4.63
C PRO A 177 79.38 84.89 3.80
N ALA A 178 78.78 85.84 4.51
CA ALA A 178 78.04 86.97 3.95
C ALA A 178 78.90 87.89 3.06
N ALA A 179 78.45 88.11 1.84
CA ALA A 179 78.75 89.29 1.03
C ALA A 179 77.50 89.66 0.19
N ALA A 180 76.99 90.87 0.44
CA ALA A 180 75.77 91.49 -0.12
C ALA A 180 76.03 92.15 -1.51
N PRO A 181 75.17 93.02 -2.12
CA PRO A 181 73.72 93.32 -1.95
C PRO A 181 72.94 93.38 -3.31
N ALA A 182 71.60 93.61 -3.29
CA ALA A 182 70.83 94.56 -4.14
C ALA A 182 69.34 94.18 -4.43
N ARG A 183 68.47 95.19 -4.37
CA ARG A 183 67.05 95.31 -4.85
C ARG A 183 67.09 96.25 -6.11
N PRO A 184 66.03 96.54 -6.92
CA PRO A 184 64.59 96.22 -6.85
C PRO A 184 63.81 95.94 -8.19
N ALA A 185 62.49 95.72 -8.05
CA ALA A 185 61.35 96.09 -8.94
C ALA A 185 60.91 95.22 -10.15
N ALA A 186 59.58 95.05 -10.23
CA ALA A 186 58.74 94.27 -11.17
C ALA A 186 58.54 94.96 -12.56
N PRO A 187 57.83 94.35 -13.55
CA PRO A 187 56.36 94.38 -13.58
C PRO A 187 55.66 93.15 -14.23
N ALA A 188 54.31 93.19 -14.20
CA ALA A 188 53.34 92.21 -14.69
C ALA A 188 53.13 92.17 -16.21
N GLN A 189 52.65 91.01 -16.73
CA GLN A 189 51.61 90.80 -17.80
C GLN A 189 51.63 89.29 -18.19
N THR A 190 50.61 88.46 -17.89
CA THR A 190 49.32 88.16 -18.59
C THR A 190 49.44 87.38 -19.91
N GLN A 191 48.52 86.39 -20.06
CA GLN A 191 48.09 85.62 -21.25
C GLN A 191 48.86 84.33 -21.60
N GLU A 192 48.28 83.27 -22.17
CA GLU A 192 46.92 82.70 -22.40
C GLU A 192 47.17 81.44 -23.27
N LEU A 193 46.15 80.56 -23.43
CA LEU A 193 46.03 79.46 -24.44
C LEU A 193 46.71 78.11 -24.07
N LEU A 194 46.14 76.92 -24.22
CA LEU A 194 44.96 76.44 -24.96
C LEU A 194 44.68 74.95 -24.59
N ALA A 195 43.39 74.58 -24.45
CA ALA A 195 42.71 73.32 -24.87
C ALA A 195 43.25 71.94 -24.39
N GLU A 196 42.45 70.90 -24.08
CA GLU A 196 41.19 70.49 -24.71
C GLU A 196 40.40 69.45 -23.86
N LYS A 197 39.09 69.38 -24.12
CA LYS A 197 38.01 68.49 -23.60
C LYS A 197 38.12 67.07 -24.21
N PRO A 198 37.32 66.01 -23.83
CA PRO A 198 35.87 66.05 -23.62
C PRO A 198 35.25 65.12 -22.53
N LYS A 199 33.92 65.26 -22.41
CA LYS A 199 32.91 64.62 -21.52
C LYS A 199 31.94 63.82 -22.45
N PRO A 200 30.84 63.17 -21.98
CA PRO A 200 30.59 61.99 -21.14
C PRO A 200 29.80 60.89 -21.95
N PRO A 201 29.00 59.94 -21.36
CA PRO A 201 27.67 60.25 -20.82
C PRO A 201 27.25 59.49 -19.54
N ARG A 202 26.25 60.06 -18.85
CA ARG A 202 25.48 59.52 -17.71
C ARG A 202 24.44 58.48 -18.15
N THR A 203 24.10 57.54 -17.28
CA THR A 203 22.72 57.10 -16.93
C THR A 203 22.76 56.48 -15.51
N ALA A 204 22.18 57.09 -14.48
CA ALA A 204 20.80 56.89 -14.02
C ALA A 204 20.43 55.40 -13.79
N PHE A 205 20.54 54.93 -12.54
CA PHE A 205 20.01 53.64 -12.10
C PHE A 205 18.87 53.88 -11.10
N THR A 206 17.66 53.53 -11.52
CA THR A 206 16.44 53.40 -10.72
C THR A 206 16.30 51.96 -10.20
N PRO A 207 15.58 51.72 -9.08
CA PRO A 207 15.48 50.41 -8.43
C PRO A 207 14.48 49.47 -9.13
N PRO A 208 14.60 48.14 -8.98
CA PRO A 208 13.74 47.19 -9.68
C PRO A 208 12.43 46.91 -8.93
N ALA A 209 11.33 46.93 -9.68
CA ALA A 209 10.03 46.38 -9.30
C ALA A 209 9.80 45.01 -10.00
N PRO A 210 8.92 44.15 -9.46
CA PRO A 210 8.96 42.71 -9.68
C PRO A 210 8.37 42.28 -11.02
N ARG A 211 8.94 41.22 -11.60
CA ARG A 211 8.51 40.62 -12.86
C ARG A 211 7.38 39.63 -12.61
N ALA A 212 6.23 39.91 -13.21
CA ALA A 212 5.10 38.99 -13.28
C ALA A 212 5.45 37.73 -14.07
N GLU A 213 4.98 36.60 -13.56
CA GLU A 213 5.07 35.27 -14.17
C GLU A 213 4.18 35.17 -15.43
N PRO A 214 4.60 34.43 -16.47
CA PRO A 214 3.72 34.06 -17.56
C PRO A 214 2.79 32.91 -17.15
N THR A 215 1.50 33.11 -17.38
CA THR A 215 0.45 32.08 -17.45
C THR A 215 0.86 30.91 -18.35
N PRO A 216 0.72 29.64 -17.92
CA PRO A 216 0.82 28.50 -18.81
C PRO A 216 -0.52 28.27 -19.53
N GLU A 217 -0.56 28.65 -20.80
CA GLU A 217 -1.57 28.24 -21.78
C GLU A 217 -1.36 26.76 -22.10
N PHE A 218 -2.14 25.88 -21.46
CA PHE A 218 -2.17 24.45 -21.77
C PHE A 218 -3.12 24.18 -22.94
N ALA A 219 -2.61 24.31 -24.16
CA ALA A 219 -3.18 23.62 -25.31
C ALA A 219 -2.81 22.12 -25.23
N PRO A 220 -3.77 21.19 -25.39
CA PRO A 220 -3.51 19.75 -25.26
C PRO A 220 -2.68 19.24 -26.44
N LYS A 221 -1.43 18.86 -26.16
CA LYS A 221 -0.61 18.09 -27.10
C LYS A 221 -1.23 16.71 -27.29
N ALA A 222 -1.41 16.36 -28.57
CA ALA A 222 -1.97 15.12 -29.06
C ALA A 222 -1.41 13.89 -28.32
N ALA A 223 -2.34 13.11 -27.77
CA ALA A 223 -2.08 11.89 -27.03
C ALA A 223 -1.33 10.88 -27.91
N ALA A 224 -0.15 10.48 -27.46
CA ALA A 224 0.46 9.23 -27.87
C ALA A 224 -0.50 8.08 -27.54
N LYS A 225 -0.69 7.21 -28.53
CA LYS A 225 -1.61 6.08 -28.58
C LYS A 225 -1.74 5.35 -27.23
N GLY A 226 -2.92 5.44 -26.61
CA GLY A 226 -3.42 4.49 -25.60
C GLY A 226 -3.44 4.95 -24.13
N GLY A 227 -2.96 6.16 -23.79
CA GLY A 227 -2.98 6.66 -22.40
C GLY A 227 -4.29 7.33 -22.02
N TRP A 228 -4.87 6.96 -20.88
CA TRP A 228 -6.05 7.64 -20.31
C TRP A 228 -5.64 8.97 -19.67
N ALA A 229 -6.39 10.04 -19.95
CA ALA A 229 -6.21 11.35 -19.32
C ALA A 229 -7.30 11.58 -18.27
N CYS A 230 -6.93 12.18 -17.14
CA CYS A 230 -7.89 12.55 -16.10
C CYS A 230 -8.85 13.63 -16.63
N PRO A 231 -10.17 13.45 -16.53
CA PRO A 231 -11.14 14.42 -17.02
C PRO A 231 -11.12 15.75 -16.24
N ASN A 232 -10.58 15.77 -15.02
CA ASN A 232 -10.56 16.96 -14.18
C ASN A 232 -9.29 17.82 -14.38
N CYS A 233 -8.12 17.20 -14.63
CA CYS A 233 -6.85 17.93 -14.69
C CYS A 233 -5.98 17.65 -15.93
N GLY A 234 -6.45 16.81 -16.85
CA GLY A 234 -5.73 16.43 -18.07
C GLY A 234 -4.47 15.59 -17.85
N SER A 235 -4.15 15.20 -16.61
CA SER A 235 -2.96 14.39 -16.33
C SER A 235 -3.11 12.97 -16.88
N SER A 236 -2.06 12.45 -17.52
CA SER A 236 -1.94 11.06 -17.95
C SER A 236 -1.51 10.09 -16.83
N ARG A 237 -1.24 10.59 -15.62
CA ARG A 237 -0.92 9.77 -14.44
C ARG A 237 -2.20 9.23 -13.81
N VAL A 238 -2.74 8.17 -14.40
CA VAL A 238 -3.97 7.50 -13.97
C VAL A 238 -3.66 6.05 -13.60
N VAL A 239 -4.14 5.61 -12.44
CA VAL A 239 -4.05 4.22 -11.96
C VAL A 239 -5.43 3.58 -12.00
N GLU A 240 -5.49 2.31 -12.40
CA GLU A 240 -6.70 1.50 -12.35
C GLU A 240 -6.74 0.73 -11.02
N GLU A 241 -7.81 0.90 -10.26
CA GLU A 241 -8.04 0.24 -8.97
C GLU A 241 -9.36 -0.52 -8.99
N SER A 242 -9.45 -1.59 -8.19
CA SER A 242 -10.70 -2.31 -7.98
C SER A 242 -11.66 -1.49 -7.10
N ASP A 243 -12.87 -1.26 -7.60
CA ASP A 243 -13.93 -0.56 -6.88
C ASP A 243 -14.69 -1.52 -5.95
N ARG A 244 -14.24 -1.57 -4.69
CA ARG A 244 -14.87 -2.41 -3.67
C ARG A 244 -16.33 -2.06 -3.35
N SER A 245 -16.80 -0.88 -3.76
CA SER A 245 -18.21 -0.50 -3.60
C SER A 245 -19.14 -1.16 -4.62
N LYS A 246 -18.59 -1.68 -5.73
CA LYS A 246 -19.35 -2.27 -6.83
C LYS A 246 -18.89 -3.70 -7.10
N MET A 247 -19.46 -4.65 -6.37
CA MET A 247 -19.28 -6.07 -6.64
C MET A 247 -20.05 -6.46 -7.92
N LEU A 248 -19.38 -7.09 -8.87
CA LEU A 248 -20.01 -7.56 -10.10
C LEU A 248 -20.61 -8.96 -9.91
N TYR A 249 -19.80 -9.91 -9.44
CA TYR A 249 -20.23 -11.29 -9.17
C TYR A 249 -19.17 -12.05 -8.33
N MET A 250 -19.52 -13.25 -7.84
CA MET A 250 -18.58 -14.15 -7.15
C MET A 250 -18.12 -15.27 -8.08
N ALA A 251 -16.81 -15.44 -8.22
CA ALA A 251 -16.18 -16.52 -8.99
C ALA A 251 -15.29 -17.36 -8.08
N ALA A 252 -15.57 -18.66 -7.95
CA ALA A 252 -14.80 -19.59 -7.11
C ALA A 252 -14.60 -19.08 -5.66
N GLY A 253 -15.65 -18.52 -5.06
CA GLY A 253 -15.61 -17.98 -3.69
C GLY A 253 -14.84 -16.66 -3.53
N ARG A 254 -14.38 -16.03 -4.61
CA ARG A 254 -13.72 -14.72 -4.59
C ARG A 254 -14.62 -13.65 -5.22
N PRO A 255 -14.89 -12.52 -4.54
CA PRO A 255 -15.68 -11.44 -5.12
C PRO A 255 -14.88 -10.72 -6.22
N ILE A 256 -15.49 -10.55 -7.39
CA ILE A 256 -14.96 -9.77 -8.50
C ILE A 256 -15.60 -8.38 -8.44
N TYR A 257 -14.76 -7.36 -8.32
CA TYR A 257 -15.18 -5.96 -8.22
C TYR A 257 -15.08 -5.26 -9.57
N GLY A 258 -15.91 -4.22 -9.75
CA GLY A 258 -15.77 -3.29 -10.86
C GLY A 258 -14.41 -2.60 -10.85
N LYS A 259 -14.02 -2.01 -11.97
CA LYS A 259 -12.77 -1.24 -12.07
C LYS A 259 -13.10 0.25 -12.06
N LYS A 260 -12.32 1.02 -11.31
CA LYS A 260 -12.35 2.48 -11.32
C LYS A 260 -10.96 3.01 -11.61
N ARG A 261 -10.88 4.27 -12.02
CA ARG A 261 -9.62 4.96 -12.27
C ARG A 261 -9.45 6.10 -11.30
N ARG A 262 -8.22 6.28 -10.81
CA ARG A 262 -7.83 7.35 -9.90
C ARG A 262 -6.69 8.15 -10.51
N CYS A 263 -6.84 9.47 -10.55
CA CYS A 263 -5.75 10.34 -10.96
C CYS A 263 -4.77 10.56 -9.82
N LEU A 264 -3.47 10.31 -10.04
CA LEU A 264 -2.44 10.54 -9.02
C LEU A 264 -2.14 12.03 -8.78
N LYS A 265 -2.59 12.93 -9.67
CA LYS A 265 -2.34 14.38 -9.54
C LYS A 265 -3.43 15.10 -8.74
N CYS A 266 -4.70 14.88 -9.08
CA CYS A 266 -5.82 15.58 -8.45
C CYS A 266 -6.74 14.67 -7.62
N ASN A 267 -6.39 13.39 -7.49
CA ASN A 267 -7.13 12.41 -6.70
C ASN A 267 -8.58 12.15 -7.16
N ASN A 268 -8.99 12.67 -8.31
CA ASN A 268 -10.31 12.43 -8.86
C ASN A 268 -10.47 10.95 -9.25
N GLU A 269 -11.62 10.38 -8.92
CA GLU A 269 -11.96 8.99 -9.24
C GLU A 269 -13.14 8.94 -10.22
N TRP A 270 -13.11 8.02 -11.18
CA TRP A 270 -14.24 7.80 -12.09
C TRP A 270 -14.34 6.33 -12.52
N ALA A 271 -15.56 5.89 -12.79
CA ALA A 271 -15.83 4.54 -13.26
C ALA A 271 -15.36 4.36 -14.71
N ILE A 272 -14.97 3.12 -15.04
CA ILE A 272 -14.71 2.68 -16.42
C ILE A 272 -16.01 2.27 -17.09
#